data_AF-A0AAU9VQH8-F1
#
_entry.id   AF-A0AAU9VQH8-F1
#
_cell.length_a   1.000
_cell.length_b   1.000
_cell.length_c   1.000
_cell.angle_alpha   90.00
_cell.angle_beta   90.00
_cell.angle_gamma   90.00
#
_symmetry.space_group_name_H-M   'P 1'
#
loop_
_entity.id
_entity.type
_entity.pdbx_description
1 polymer ?
#
loop_
_entity_poly.entity_id
_entity_poly.type
_entity_poly.pdbx_seq_one_letter_code
_entity_poly.pdbx_strand_id
1 'polypeptide(L)'
;VRVGAEPFCVVGTNRQLDDLKRFCCNPVEYWPLTVDPTFDFGPYNVTPLSYQHLIVLRREDGKHPTMIGPVLLHEKKTQSTYSLFSGTLKATRLLCEIHLHKNIDTNFVSMDIKGESKQSIMDNIFGRKIGSIFESGLSEA
;
A
#
# COMPACT_ATOMS: atom_id res chain seq x y z
N VAL A 1 17.54 -1.31 26.73
CA VAL A 1 18.23 -1.06 25.43
C VAL A 1 17.28 -0.25 24.56
N ARG A 2 17.60 1.00 24.25
CA ARG A 2 16.81 1.76 23.26
C ARG A 2 17.24 1.22 21.89
N VAL A 3 16.38 0.43 21.27
CA VAL A 3 16.53 0.06 19.86
C VAL A 3 16.40 1.37 19.10
N GLY A 4 17.49 1.86 18.49
CA GLY A 4 17.41 3.00 17.57
C GLY A 4 16.42 2.67 16.47
N ALA A 5 15.56 3.63 16.09
CA ALA A 5 14.62 3.44 15.01
C ALA A 5 15.37 2.92 13.77
N GLU A 6 14.84 1.87 13.15
CA GLU A 6 15.49 1.26 12.00
C GLU A 6 15.66 2.30 10.87
N PRO A 7 16.80 2.31 10.15
CA PRO A 7 17.01 3.23 9.06
C PRO A 7 16.10 2.85 7.88
N PHE A 8 15.26 3.80 7.46
CA PHE A 8 14.43 3.71 6.27
C PHE A 8 14.38 5.07 5.57
N CYS A 9 14.05 5.05 4.29
CA CYS A 9 13.85 6.26 3.49
C CYS A 9 12.71 6.03 2.49
N VAL A 10 11.79 6.98 2.38
CA VAL A 10 10.81 7.00 1.29
C VAL A 10 11.30 7.98 0.23
N VAL A 11 11.57 7.46 -0.96
CA VAL A 11 12.04 8.24 -2.10
C VAL A 11 10.89 8.38 -3.09
N GLY A 12 10.49 9.62 -3.38
CA GLY A 12 9.43 9.90 -4.32
C GLY A 12 9.32 11.38 -4.62
N THR A 13 8.58 11.70 -5.68
CA THR A 13 8.29 13.07 -6.08
C THR A 13 6.86 13.47 -5.68
N ASN A 14 6.63 14.77 -5.47
CA ASN A 14 5.26 15.27 -5.21
C ASN A 14 4.28 14.88 -6.32
N ARG A 15 4.73 14.78 -7.58
CA ARG A 15 3.89 14.32 -8.69
C ARG A 15 3.41 12.89 -8.49
N GLN A 16 4.31 11.98 -8.11
CA GLN A 16 3.92 10.60 -7.81
C GLN A 16 2.93 10.53 -6.64
N LEU A 17 3.12 11.37 -5.61
CA LEU A 17 2.16 11.47 -4.50
C LEU A 17 0.80 11.98 -5.01
N ASP A 18 0.76 13.06 -5.78
CA ASP A 18 -0.47 13.61 -6.36
C ASP A 18 -1.19 12.60 -7.27
N ASP A 19 -0.44 11.84 -8.06
CA ASP A 19 -0.97 10.79 -8.92
C ASP A 19 -1.55 9.64 -8.10
N LEU A 20 -0.89 9.20 -7.01
CA LEU A 20 -1.45 8.22 -6.09
C LEU A 20 -2.77 8.71 -5.48
N LYS A 21 -2.83 9.98 -5.05
CA LYS A 21 -4.06 10.56 -4.53
C LYS A 21 -5.17 10.58 -5.57
N ARG A 22 -4.83 10.93 -6.81
CA ARG A 22 -5.78 11.08 -7.91
C ARG A 22 -6.30 9.74 -8.42
N PHE A 23 -5.40 8.75 -8.57
CA PHE A 23 -5.69 7.50 -9.26
C PHE A 23 -5.92 6.32 -8.33
N CYS A 24 -5.45 6.35 -7.09
CA CYS A 24 -5.66 5.26 -6.13
C CYS A 24 -6.65 5.63 -5.01
N CYS A 25 -6.97 6.91 -4.83
CA CYS A 25 -7.81 7.38 -3.73
C CYS A 25 -9.11 8.09 -4.14
N ASN A 26 -9.44 8.15 -5.44
CA ASN A 26 -10.71 8.71 -5.89
C ASN A 26 -11.88 7.77 -5.53
N PRO A 27 -12.97 8.28 -4.90
CA PRO A 27 -14.10 7.47 -4.43
C PRO A 27 -14.91 6.77 -5.53
N VAL A 28 -14.81 7.24 -6.77
CA VAL A 28 -15.61 6.78 -7.91
C VAL A 28 -14.79 5.94 -8.87
N GLU A 29 -13.63 6.45 -9.29
CA GLU A 29 -12.79 5.81 -10.30
C GLU A 29 -11.35 5.75 -9.80
N TYR A 30 -10.90 4.55 -9.42
CA TYR A 30 -9.56 4.33 -8.90
C TYR A 30 -8.99 3.00 -9.39
N TRP A 31 -7.66 2.90 -9.33
CA TRP A 31 -6.91 1.67 -9.53
C TRP A 31 -6.22 1.25 -8.23
N PRO A 32 -6.25 -0.05 -7.89
CA PRO A 32 -5.36 -0.70 -6.93
C PRO A 32 -3.92 -0.16 -6.90
N LEU A 33 -3.45 0.24 -5.72
CA LEU A 33 -2.02 0.46 -5.46
C LEU A 33 -1.35 -0.90 -5.23
N THR A 34 -0.21 -1.14 -5.88
CA THR A 34 0.59 -2.36 -5.65
C THR A 34 1.86 -2.01 -4.88
N VAL A 35 2.20 -2.83 -3.88
CA VAL A 35 3.41 -2.72 -3.06
C VAL A 35 4.27 -3.94 -3.37
N ASP A 36 5.46 -3.75 -3.92
CA ASP A 36 6.29 -4.86 -4.40
C ASP A 36 7.69 -4.84 -3.76
N PRO A 37 7.99 -5.72 -2.78
CA PRO A 37 9.29 -5.78 -2.12
C PRO A 37 10.30 -6.65 -2.90
N THR A 38 10.54 -6.32 -4.17
CA THR A 38 11.21 -7.20 -5.14
C THR A 38 12.73 -7.19 -5.09
N PHE A 39 13.38 -6.06 -4.79
CA PHE A 39 14.80 -5.88 -5.09
C PHE A 39 15.63 -5.57 -3.86
N ASP A 40 16.78 -6.22 -3.77
CA ASP A 40 17.80 -5.91 -2.79
C ASP A 40 18.84 -4.98 -3.43
N PHE A 41 19.19 -3.89 -2.76
CA PHE A 41 20.22 -2.93 -3.15
C PHE A 41 21.30 -2.89 -2.06
N GLY A 42 22.32 -3.73 -2.21
CA GLY A 42 23.33 -3.93 -1.18
C GLY A 42 22.68 -4.49 0.10
N PRO A 43 22.85 -3.85 1.27
CA PRO A 43 22.22 -4.31 2.51
C PRO A 43 20.77 -3.84 2.69
N TYR A 44 20.21 -3.09 1.74
CA TYR A 44 18.86 -2.52 1.86
C TYR A 44 17.89 -3.21 0.91
N ASN A 45 16.65 -3.37 1.37
CA ASN A 45 15.52 -3.78 0.56
C ASN A 45 14.89 -2.55 -0.09
N VAL A 46 14.39 -2.73 -1.31
CA VAL A 46 13.73 -1.72 -2.11
C VAL A 46 12.31 -2.20 -2.40
N THR A 47 11.34 -1.47 -1.89
CA THR A 47 9.91 -1.73 -2.07
C THR A 47 9.27 -0.59 -2.84
N PRO A 48 9.26 -0.62 -4.19
CA PRO A 48 8.49 0.30 -4.99
C PRO A 48 6.98 0.14 -4.79
N LEU A 49 6.28 1.27 -4.86
CA LEU A 49 4.86 1.32 -5.17
C LEU A 49 4.67 1.34 -6.69
N SER A 50 3.57 0.78 -7.17
CA SER A 50 3.13 0.97 -8.56
C SER A 50 1.63 1.19 -8.65
N TYR A 51 1.21 1.96 -9.67
CA TYR A 51 -0.18 2.36 -9.90
C TYR A 51 -0.47 2.49 -11.39
N GLN A 52 -1.73 2.47 -11.83
CA GLN A 52 -2.09 2.79 -13.22
C GLN A 52 -2.39 4.27 -13.40
N HIS A 53 -1.86 4.86 -14.47
CA HIS A 53 -2.15 6.25 -14.80
C HIS A 53 -3.44 6.35 -15.63
N LEU A 54 -4.56 6.59 -14.94
CA LEU A 54 -5.93 6.47 -15.49
C LEU A 54 -6.32 7.50 -16.56
N ILE A 55 -5.45 8.46 -16.89
CA ILE A 55 -5.74 9.49 -17.92
C ILE A 55 -5.01 9.23 -19.24
N VAL A 56 -3.87 8.54 -19.18
CA VAL A 56 -3.08 8.31 -20.39
C VAL A 56 -3.28 6.88 -20.84
N LEU A 57 -3.30 6.69 -22.14
CA LEU A 57 -3.41 5.39 -22.78
C LEU A 57 -2.12 5.12 -23.56
N ARG A 58 -1.61 3.91 -23.43
CA ARG A 58 -0.53 3.42 -24.28
C ARG A 58 -1.03 3.32 -25.71
N ARG A 59 -0.25 3.83 -26.65
CA ARG A 59 -0.62 3.83 -28.08
C ARG A 59 -0.72 2.41 -28.66
N GLU A 60 0.04 1.48 -28.11
CA GLU A 60 0.18 0.11 -28.62
C GLU A 60 -1.10 -0.72 -28.40
N ASP A 61 -1.69 -0.64 -27.21
CA ASP A 61 -2.77 -1.52 -26.77
C ASP A 61 -4.00 -0.78 -26.23
N GLY A 62 -3.96 0.56 -26.18
CA GLY A 62 -5.04 1.37 -25.64
C GLY A 62 -5.26 1.18 -24.14
N LYS A 63 -4.31 0.60 -23.41
CA LYS A 63 -4.41 0.36 -21.96
C LYS A 63 -3.73 1.44 -21.15
N HIS A 64 -4.18 1.63 -19.92
CA HIS A 64 -3.48 2.48 -18.96
C HIS A 64 -2.10 1.90 -18.63
N PRO A 65 -1.02 2.70 -18.67
CA PRO A 65 0.29 2.23 -18.27
C PRO A 65 0.40 2.10 -16.75
N THR A 66 1.13 1.08 -16.31
CA THR A 66 1.61 0.98 -14.92
C THR A 66 2.81 1.90 -14.74
N MET A 67 2.75 2.74 -13.72
CA MET A 67 3.77 3.71 -13.34
C MET A 67 4.44 3.31 -12.03
N ILE A 68 5.71 3.66 -11.88
CA ILE A 68 6.43 3.54 -10.60
C ILE A 68 6.07 4.75 -9.72
N GLY A 69 5.59 4.45 -8.52
CA GLY A 69 5.30 5.40 -7.46
C GLY A 69 6.49 5.62 -6.52
N PRO A 70 6.26 6.17 -5.32
CA PRO A 70 7.26 6.27 -4.27
C PRO A 70 7.86 4.91 -3.93
N VAL A 71 9.12 4.90 -3.51
CA VAL A 71 9.91 3.72 -3.21
C VAL A 71 10.35 3.77 -1.75
N LEU A 72 10.09 2.71 -1.01
CA LEU A 72 10.66 2.51 0.33
C LEU A 72 12.01 1.82 0.20
N LEU A 73 13.06 2.46 0.73
CA LEU A 73 14.35 1.84 1.00
C LEU A 73 14.45 1.53 2.49
N HIS A 74 14.71 0.28 2.85
CA HIS A 74 14.64 -0.17 4.23
C HIS A 74 15.52 -1.39 4.50
N GLU A 75 16.10 -1.46 5.70
CA GLU A 75 17.02 -2.56 6.06
C GLU A 75 16.30 -3.89 6.32
N LYS A 76 15.07 -3.85 6.87
CA LYS A 76 14.35 -5.05 7.32
C LYS A 76 12.99 -5.18 6.65
N LYS A 77 12.57 -6.41 6.32
CA LYS A 77 11.20 -6.71 5.84
C LYS A 77 10.28 -7.08 7.00
N THR A 78 10.20 -6.26 8.06
CA THR A 78 9.34 -6.53 9.22
C THR A 78 8.02 -5.77 9.15
N GLN A 79 7.02 -6.24 9.89
CA GLN A 79 5.73 -5.60 10.05
C GLN A 79 5.87 -4.13 10.49
N SER A 80 6.76 -3.85 11.44
CA SER A 80 7.05 -2.49 11.92
C SER A 80 7.49 -1.55 10.78
N THR A 81 8.35 -2.05 9.88
CA THR A 81 8.86 -1.26 8.75
C THR A 81 7.75 -0.87 7.79
N TYR A 82 6.86 -1.81 7.48
CA TYR A 82 5.73 -1.57 6.58
C TYR A 82 4.63 -0.71 7.20
N SER A 83 4.35 -0.84 8.50
CA SER A 83 3.45 0.07 9.23
C SER A 83 3.95 1.52 9.16
N LEU A 84 5.27 1.72 9.32
CA LEU A 84 5.87 3.04 9.27
C LEU A 84 5.85 3.66 7.86
N PHE A 85 5.99 2.82 6.83
CA PHE A 85 5.78 3.23 5.45
C PHE A 85 4.32 3.66 5.19
N SER A 86 3.35 2.87 5.64
CA SER A 86 1.92 3.23 5.58
C SER A 86 1.64 4.56 6.30
N GLY A 87 2.19 4.75 7.51
CA GLY A 87 2.11 6.00 8.25
C GLY A 87 2.68 7.20 7.49
N THR A 88 3.81 7.02 6.80
CA THR A 88 4.43 8.06 5.96
C THR A 88 3.55 8.42 4.75
N LEU A 89 2.92 7.44 4.11
CA LEU A 89 1.97 7.65 3.01
C LEU A 89 0.66 8.32 3.50
N LYS A 90 0.21 7.99 4.71
CA LYS A 90 -0.95 8.63 5.35
C LYS A 90 -0.67 10.08 5.74
N ALA A 91 0.49 10.37 6.32
CA ALA A 91 0.92 11.73 6.64
C ALA A 91 1.02 12.62 5.39
N THR A 92 1.26 12.02 4.22
CA THR A 92 1.25 12.69 2.92
C THR A 92 -0.12 12.70 2.21
N ARG A 93 -1.19 12.26 2.90
CA ARG A 93 -2.61 12.25 2.45
C ARG A 93 -2.94 11.28 1.30
N LEU A 94 -2.23 10.15 1.21
CA LEU A 94 -2.30 9.24 0.05
C LEU A 94 -3.11 7.98 0.24
N LEU A 95 -3.70 7.74 1.41
CA LEU A 95 -4.45 6.52 1.67
C LEU A 95 -5.78 6.85 2.33
N CYS A 96 -6.87 6.59 1.60
CA CYS A 96 -8.20 6.46 2.17
C CYS A 96 -8.41 4.99 2.57
N GLU A 97 -8.84 4.78 3.81
CA GLU A 97 -9.02 3.44 4.39
C GLU A 97 -10.00 2.59 3.59
N ILE A 98 -11.06 3.21 3.04
CA ILE A 98 -12.06 2.56 2.18
C ILE A 98 -11.40 1.98 0.91
N HIS A 99 -10.50 2.72 0.26
CA HIS A 99 -9.83 2.26 -0.95
C HIS A 99 -8.76 1.23 -0.64
N LEU A 100 -8.07 1.35 0.49
CA LEU A 100 -7.14 0.32 0.95
C LEU A 100 -7.88 -1.01 1.18
N HIS A 101 -9.06 -0.97 1.81
CA HIS A 101 -9.92 -2.14 2.01
C HIS A 101 -10.34 -2.76 0.68
N LYS A 102 -10.87 -1.96 -0.26
CA LYS A 102 -11.29 -2.48 -1.57
C LYS A 102 -10.13 -3.00 -2.41
N ASN A 103 -8.95 -2.38 -2.32
CA ASN A 103 -7.76 -2.80 -3.03
C ASN A 103 -7.30 -4.20 -2.58
N ILE A 104 -7.19 -4.40 -1.27
CA ILE A 104 -6.80 -5.70 -0.70
C ILE A 104 -7.85 -6.76 -1.02
N ASP A 105 -9.14 -6.42 -0.92
CA ASP A 105 -10.25 -7.30 -1.27
C ASP A 105 -10.20 -7.79 -2.73
N THR A 106 -9.94 -6.86 -3.67
CA THR A 106 -9.83 -7.14 -5.11
C THR A 106 -8.63 -8.03 -5.42
N ASN A 107 -7.49 -7.78 -4.79
CA ASN A 107 -6.30 -8.62 -4.94
C ASN A 107 -6.55 -10.03 -4.40
N PHE A 108 -7.22 -10.19 -3.25
CA PHE A 108 -7.56 -11.51 -2.73
C PHE A 108 -8.46 -12.31 -3.66
N VAL A 109 -9.45 -11.66 -4.29
CA VAL A 109 -10.27 -12.32 -5.33
C VAL A 109 -9.40 -12.78 -6.50
N SER A 110 -8.45 -11.96 -6.96
CA SER A 110 -7.55 -12.31 -8.07
C SER A 110 -6.58 -13.47 -7.74
N MET A 111 -6.26 -13.65 -6.46
CA MET A 111 -5.37 -14.70 -5.94
C MET A 111 -6.14 -15.94 -5.45
N ASP A 112 -7.46 -15.99 -5.68
CA ASP A 112 -8.37 -17.04 -5.20
C ASP A 112 -8.41 -17.22 -3.67
N ILE A 113 -8.03 -16.18 -2.91
CA ILE A 113 -8.11 -16.14 -1.45
C ILE A 113 -9.53 -15.76 -1.03
N LYS A 114 -10.26 -16.69 -0.40
CA LYS A 114 -11.69 -16.56 -0.08
C LYS A 114 -12.02 -17.04 1.34
N GLY A 115 -13.26 -16.81 1.76
CA GLY A 115 -13.80 -17.36 3.01
C GLY A 115 -13.10 -16.84 4.27
N GLU A 116 -12.92 -17.73 5.25
CA GLU A 116 -12.36 -17.38 6.56
C GLU A 116 -10.93 -16.85 6.49
N SER A 117 -10.09 -17.36 5.57
CA SER A 117 -8.72 -16.86 5.40
C SER A 117 -8.71 -15.42 4.94
N LYS A 118 -9.58 -15.05 4.00
CA LYS A 118 -9.77 -13.66 3.57
C LYS A 118 -10.22 -12.80 4.75
N GLN A 119 -11.25 -13.21 5.48
CA GLN A 119 -11.77 -12.43 6.60
C GLN A 119 -10.72 -12.25 7.71
N SER A 120 -9.98 -13.30 8.06
CA SER A 120 -8.91 -13.24 9.06
C SER A 120 -7.81 -12.25 8.66
N ILE A 121 -7.40 -12.23 7.39
CA ILE A 121 -6.38 -11.28 6.93
C ILE A 121 -6.94 -9.84 6.93
N MET A 122 -8.18 -9.64 6.49
CA MET A 122 -8.84 -8.32 6.52
C MET A 122 -8.96 -7.78 7.96
N ASP A 123 -9.37 -8.62 8.90
CA ASP A 123 -9.46 -8.29 10.32
C ASP A 123 -8.09 -7.92 10.92
N ASN A 124 -7.02 -8.61 10.54
CA ASN A 124 -5.66 -8.26 10.98
C ASN A 124 -5.21 -6.90 10.42
N ILE A 125 -5.66 -6.52 9.22
CA ILE A 125 -5.22 -5.29 8.54
C ILE A 125 -6.03 -4.08 8.99
N PHE A 126 -7.36 -4.19 9.05
CA PHE A 126 -8.25 -3.09 9.37
C PHE A 126 -8.73 -3.09 10.81
N GLY A 127 -8.46 -4.16 11.54
CA GLY A 127 -9.01 -4.36 12.87
C GLY A 127 -10.35 -5.08 12.77
N ARG A 128 -10.83 -5.54 13.93
CA ARG A 128 -12.10 -6.24 14.02
C ARG A 128 -12.89 -5.81 15.23
N LYS A 129 -14.21 -5.85 15.08
CA LYS A 129 -15.13 -5.59 16.19
C LYS A 129 -15.55 -6.91 16.83
N ILE A 130 -15.25 -7.07 18.11
CA ILE A 130 -15.68 -8.21 18.93
C ILE A 130 -16.66 -7.70 19.97
N GLY A 131 -17.96 -7.88 19.70
CA GLY A 131 -19.02 -7.34 20.55
C GLY A 131 -18.97 -5.82 20.61
N SER A 132 -18.65 -5.27 21.78
CA SER A 132 -18.48 -3.82 22.01
C SER A 132 -17.02 -3.35 21.90
N ILE A 133 -16.05 -4.25 21.78
CA ILE A 133 -14.62 -3.95 21.75
C ILE A 133 -14.14 -3.91 20.30
N PHE A 134 -13.32 -2.92 19.95
CA PHE A 134 -12.63 -2.86 18.67
C PHE A 134 -11.15 -3.21 18.89
N GLU A 135 -10.68 -4.28 18.26
CA GLU A 135 -9.27 -4.62 18.19
C GLU A 135 -8.67 -3.88 17.00
N SER A 136 -7.73 -2.97 17.26
CA SER A 136 -7.04 -2.16 16.25
C SER A 136 -6.21 -3.02 15.30
N GLY A 137 -6.35 -2.79 14.00
CA GLY A 137 -5.57 -3.47 12.95
C GLY A 137 -4.30 -2.74 12.56
N LEU A 138 -3.55 -3.34 11.64
CA LEU A 138 -2.28 -2.80 11.15
C LEU A 138 -2.36 -1.41 10.51
N SER A 139 -3.51 -1.10 9.91
CA SER A 139 -3.72 0.20 9.29
C SER A 139 -3.93 1.30 10.33
N GLU A 140 -4.20 0.98 11.60
CA GLU A 140 -4.44 1.96 12.67
C GLU A 140 -3.27 2.11 13.66
N ALA A 141 -2.21 1.31 13.51
CA ALA A 141 -1.01 1.32 14.36
C ALA A 141 0.00 2.42 14.02
#